data_AF-A0A318Y5B5-F1
#
_entry.id   AF-A0A318Y5B5-F1
#
_cell.length_a   1.000
_cell.length_b   1.000
_cell.length_c   1.000
_cell.angle_alpha   90.00
_cell.angle_beta   90.00
_cell.angle_gamma   90.00
#
_symmetry.space_group_name_H-M   'P 1'
#
loop_
_entity.id
_entity.type
_entity.pdbx_description
1 polymer ?
#
loop_
_entity_poly.entity_id
_entity_poly.type
_entity_poly.pdbx_seq_one_letter_code
_entity_poly.pdbx_strand_id
1 'polypeptide(L)'
;MGPAAKRRKVASKVEEVTFDAADRQQFLTGFRKRKQQRIKHAQEVAEQKARELKREERKRIREERTADFQRAIEEHKKQLKRLKEEDSEEDNSSSGSGDEDDQEWEGFEEPPAVDYEAEYIDEDKYTTVTVEEMDPSREGLLRSAGNESDDEEEETETKPAPDTKSNPAGEKTKKKTDNKPKKKKKKFRYESKEERKLTRVKERAAKSRKAQARRDRS
;
A
#
# COMPACT_ATOMS: atom_id res chain seq x y z
N MET A 1 -19.29 -45.03 -6.45
CA MET A 1 -20.17 -43.88 -6.14
C MET A 1 -19.60 -42.61 -6.78
N GLY A 2 -20.42 -41.77 -7.39
CA GLY A 2 -20.01 -40.47 -7.93
C GLY A 2 -20.11 -39.34 -6.88
N PRO A 3 -19.41 -38.20 -7.07
CA PRO A 3 -19.47 -37.08 -6.13
C PRO A 3 -20.86 -36.42 -6.14
N ALA A 4 -21.38 -36.10 -4.94
CA ALA A 4 -22.72 -35.54 -4.78
C ALA A 4 -22.89 -34.19 -5.51
N ALA A 5 -23.98 -34.05 -6.27
CA ALA A 5 -24.28 -32.83 -7.01
C ALA A 5 -24.52 -31.65 -6.06
N LYS A 6 -23.66 -30.62 -6.15
CA LYS A 6 -23.74 -29.42 -5.31
C LYS A 6 -25.04 -28.67 -5.56
N ARG A 7 -26.03 -28.85 -4.68
CA ARG A 7 -27.28 -28.08 -4.67
C ARG A 7 -26.95 -26.59 -4.63
N ARG A 8 -27.40 -25.88 -5.67
CA ARG A 8 -27.15 -24.44 -5.83
C ARG A 8 -27.98 -23.68 -4.80
N LYS A 9 -27.33 -22.89 -3.92
CA LYS A 9 -28.05 -22.01 -2.99
C LYS A 9 -28.93 -21.06 -3.79
N VAL A 10 -30.25 -21.24 -3.68
CA VAL A 10 -31.24 -20.26 -4.13
C VAL A 10 -31.24 -19.15 -3.09
N ALA A 11 -31.25 -17.88 -3.52
CA ALA A 11 -31.42 -16.76 -2.60
C ALA A 11 -32.81 -16.82 -1.96
N SER A 12 -33.01 -16.16 -0.82
CA SER A 12 -34.34 -15.98 -0.24
C SER A 12 -35.30 -15.44 -1.30
N LYS A 13 -36.45 -16.11 -1.46
CA LYS A 13 -37.49 -15.68 -2.39
C LYS A 13 -38.13 -14.44 -1.77
N VAL A 14 -37.89 -13.27 -2.35
CA VAL A 14 -38.56 -12.04 -1.94
C VAL A 14 -40.06 -12.24 -2.14
N GLU A 15 -40.83 -12.06 -1.08
CA GLU A 15 -42.24 -12.46 -1.02
C GLU A 15 -43.12 -11.42 -1.75
N GLU A 16 -42.81 -10.13 -1.59
CA GLU A 16 -43.50 -9.02 -2.26
C GLU A 16 -42.49 -8.08 -2.94
N VAL A 17 -42.84 -7.57 -4.13
CA VAL A 17 -42.03 -6.60 -4.87
C VAL A 17 -42.89 -5.39 -5.21
N THR A 18 -42.71 -4.30 -4.45
CA THR A 18 -43.34 -3.02 -4.73
C THR A 18 -42.72 -2.38 -5.97
N PHE A 19 -43.56 -1.85 -6.86
CA PHE A 19 -43.15 -1.16 -8.09
C PHE A 19 -43.69 0.26 -8.10
N ASP A 20 -42.91 1.20 -7.58
CA ASP A 20 -43.22 2.62 -7.77
C ASP A 20 -42.98 3.05 -9.24
N ALA A 21 -43.93 3.81 -9.78
CA ALA A 21 -43.86 4.39 -11.10
C ALA A 21 -42.82 5.52 -11.20
N ALA A 22 -42.61 6.31 -10.14
CA ALA A 22 -41.64 7.40 -10.15
C ALA A 22 -40.20 6.85 -10.14
N ASP A 23 -39.89 5.88 -9.28
CA ASP A 23 -38.62 5.14 -9.32
C ASP A 23 -38.41 4.43 -10.67
N ARG A 24 -39.45 3.85 -11.28
CA ARG A 24 -39.38 3.29 -12.63
C ARG A 24 -39.04 4.36 -13.68
N GLN A 25 -39.60 5.57 -13.58
CA GLN A 25 -39.26 6.69 -14.46
C GLN A 25 -37.82 7.20 -14.22
N GLN A 26 -37.38 7.33 -12.97
CA GLN A 26 -35.99 7.68 -12.63
C GLN A 26 -35.00 6.59 -13.06
N PHE A 27 -35.41 5.32 -13.08
CA PHE A 27 -34.63 4.23 -13.65
C PHE A 27 -34.56 4.35 -15.18
N LEU A 28 -35.67 4.61 -15.88
CA LEU A 28 -35.67 4.70 -17.34
C LEU A 28 -34.98 5.96 -17.88
N THR A 29 -34.93 7.06 -17.13
CA THR A 29 -34.28 8.32 -17.55
C THR A 29 -32.89 8.52 -16.96
N GLY A 30 -32.69 8.21 -15.68
CA GLY A 30 -31.51 8.55 -14.88
C GLY A 30 -30.25 7.72 -15.14
N PHE A 31 -30.02 7.24 -16.37
CA PHE A 31 -28.87 6.37 -16.69
C PHE A 31 -27.51 6.98 -16.32
N ARG A 32 -27.32 8.29 -16.51
CA ARG A 32 -26.10 9.01 -16.12
C ARG A 32 -25.92 9.03 -14.59
N LYS A 33 -26.97 9.39 -13.84
CA LYS A 33 -27.00 9.33 -12.36
C LYS A 33 -26.60 7.93 -11.86
N ARG A 34 -27.24 6.87 -12.37
CA ARG A 34 -26.91 5.48 -11.99
C ARG A 34 -25.55 4.99 -12.49
N LYS A 35 -24.96 5.59 -13.52
CA LYS A 35 -23.56 5.32 -13.91
C LYS A 35 -22.61 5.96 -12.91
N GLN A 36 -22.86 7.20 -12.50
CA GLN A 36 -22.06 7.91 -11.48
C GLN A 36 -22.17 7.24 -10.10
N GLN A 37 -23.37 6.87 -9.64
CA GLN A 37 -23.56 6.12 -8.39
C GLN A 37 -22.77 4.80 -8.36
N ARG A 38 -22.76 4.04 -9.46
CA ARG A 38 -21.97 2.79 -9.56
C ARG A 38 -20.46 3.02 -9.64
N ILE A 39 -20.01 4.22 -10.03
CA ILE A 39 -18.59 4.60 -9.97
C ILE A 39 -18.25 5.00 -8.53
N LYS A 40 -19.03 5.88 -7.91
CA LYS A 40 -18.88 6.28 -6.49
C LYS A 40 -18.86 5.08 -5.54
N HIS A 41 -19.88 4.21 -5.59
CA HIS A 41 -19.91 2.97 -4.80
C HIS A 41 -18.71 2.04 -5.07
N ALA A 42 -18.14 2.04 -6.27
CA ALA A 42 -16.93 1.26 -6.55
C ALA A 42 -15.65 1.91 -5.98
N GLN A 43 -15.63 3.24 -5.83
CA GLN A 43 -14.58 3.99 -5.13
C GLN A 43 -14.72 3.79 -3.61
N GLU A 44 -15.90 4.00 -3.05
CA GLU A 44 -16.25 3.80 -1.63
C GLU A 44 -15.85 2.39 -1.14
N VAL A 45 -16.21 1.33 -1.88
CA VAL A 45 -15.84 -0.05 -1.55
C VAL A 45 -14.33 -0.33 -1.72
N ALA A 46 -13.63 0.41 -2.57
CA ALA A 46 -12.17 0.33 -2.68
C ALA A 46 -11.47 1.05 -1.50
N GLU A 47 -11.98 2.21 -1.09
CA GLU A 47 -11.50 2.96 0.06
C GLU A 47 -11.74 2.22 1.38
N GLN A 48 -12.93 1.64 1.58
CA GLN A 48 -13.23 0.81 2.76
C GLN A 48 -12.20 -0.31 2.90
N LYS A 49 -11.94 -1.05 1.81
CA LYS A 49 -10.94 -2.12 1.78
C LYS A 49 -9.51 -1.63 1.97
N ALA A 50 -9.16 -0.46 1.45
CA ALA A 50 -7.85 0.15 1.70
C ALA A 50 -7.67 0.55 3.17
N ARG A 51 -8.73 1.03 3.83
CA ARG A 51 -8.75 1.35 5.28
C ARG A 51 -8.70 0.08 6.13
N GLU A 52 -9.39 -0.98 5.74
CA GLU A 52 -9.34 -2.31 6.38
C GLU A 52 -7.93 -2.92 6.29
N LEU A 53 -7.35 -2.99 5.09
CA LEU A 53 -6.00 -3.52 4.88
C LEU A 53 -4.94 -2.74 5.66
N LYS A 54 -4.99 -1.40 5.66
CA LYS A 54 -4.09 -0.56 6.49
C LYS A 54 -4.28 -0.78 8.00
N ARG A 55 -5.48 -1.18 8.45
CA ARG A 55 -5.75 -1.52 9.86
C ARG A 55 -5.18 -2.90 10.20
N GLU A 56 -5.32 -3.88 9.31
CA GLU A 56 -4.72 -5.22 9.47
C GLU A 56 -3.19 -5.16 9.45
N GLU A 57 -2.60 -4.41 8.51
CA GLU A 57 -1.16 -4.15 8.41
C GLU A 57 -0.61 -3.52 9.70
N ARG A 58 -1.23 -2.43 10.18
CA ARG A 58 -0.89 -1.81 11.48
C ARG A 58 -1.13 -2.73 12.67
N LYS A 59 -2.00 -3.73 12.56
CA LYS A 59 -2.18 -4.75 13.61
C LYS A 59 -1.01 -5.74 13.59
N ARG A 60 -0.66 -6.29 12.43
CA ARG A 60 0.48 -7.21 12.26
C ARG A 60 1.79 -6.59 12.72
N ILE A 61 2.09 -5.35 12.31
CA ILE A 61 3.31 -4.64 12.73
C ILE A 61 3.41 -4.49 14.27
N ARG A 62 2.27 -4.41 14.98
CA ARG A 62 2.28 -4.44 16.46
C ARG A 62 2.48 -5.86 17.00
N GLU A 63 1.77 -6.84 16.44
CA GLU A 63 1.88 -8.26 16.85
C GLU A 63 3.32 -8.78 16.66
N GLU A 64 3.94 -8.47 15.52
CA GLU A 64 5.35 -8.72 15.18
C GLU A 64 6.28 -8.08 16.23
N ARG A 65 6.19 -6.76 16.45
CA ARG A 65 7.00 -6.06 17.48
C ARG A 65 6.81 -6.62 18.88
N THR A 66 5.60 -7.04 19.26
CA THR A 66 5.37 -7.66 20.58
C THR A 66 5.96 -9.06 20.68
N ALA A 67 5.96 -9.83 19.59
CA ALA A 67 6.59 -11.15 19.56
C ALA A 67 8.12 -11.04 19.58
N ASP A 68 8.70 -10.10 18.83
CA ASP A 68 10.14 -9.82 18.86
C ASP A 68 10.60 -9.36 20.25
N PHE A 69 9.84 -8.49 20.91
CA PHE A 69 10.12 -8.05 22.28
C PHE A 69 9.98 -9.17 23.33
N GLN A 70 8.95 -10.01 23.21
CA GLN A 70 8.80 -11.21 24.05
C GLN A 70 9.98 -12.16 23.87
N ARG A 71 10.37 -12.43 22.62
CA ARG A 71 11.54 -13.25 22.29
C ARG A 71 12.84 -12.67 22.85
N ALA A 72 13.07 -11.37 22.74
CA ALA A 72 14.24 -10.71 23.31
C ALA A 72 14.28 -10.86 24.85
N ILE A 73 13.12 -10.74 25.52
CA ILE A 73 12.99 -11.00 26.97
C ILE A 73 13.26 -12.47 27.32
N GLU A 74 12.83 -13.43 26.50
CA GLU A 74 13.10 -14.86 26.70
C GLU A 74 14.57 -15.22 26.48
N GLU A 75 15.21 -14.66 25.45
CA GLU A 75 16.64 -14.83 25.17
C GLU A 75 17.49 -14.19 26.28
N HIS A 76 17.14 -12.99 26.76
CA HIS A 76 17.80 -12.35 27.91
C HIS A 76 17.61 -13.14 29.21
N LYS A 77 16.40 -13.61 29.51
CA LYS A 77 16.14 -14.50 30.67
C LYS A 77 16.92 -15.81 30.58
N LYS A 78 17.20 -16.31 29.37
CA LYS A 78 18.03 -17.49 29.13
C LYS A 78 19.53 -17.21 29.30
N GLN A 79 19.99 -16.01 28.96
CA GLN A 79 21.35 -15.55 29.26
C GLN A 79 21.57 -15.40 30.77
N LEU A 80 20.69 -14.67 31.47
CA LEU A 80 20.77 -14.53 32.93
C LEU A 80 20.69 -15.87 33.67
N LYS A 81 19.89 -16.82 33.18
CA LYS A 81 19.86 -18.18 33.75
C LYS A 81 21.17 -18.94 33.57
N ARG A 82 21.81 -18.83 32.40
CA ARG A 82 23.12 -19.46 32.16
C ARG A 82 24.20 -18.86 33.04
N LEU A 83 24.28 -17.53 33.10
CA LEU A 83 25.22 -16.83 33.97
C LEU A 83 25.02 -17.25 35.42
N LYS A 84 23.78 -17.34 35.90
CA LYS A 84 23.49 -17.83 37.26
C LYS A 84 23.80 -19.32 37.48
N GLU A 85 23.68 -20.15 36.45
CA GLU A 85 23.99 -21.58 36.51
C GLU A 85 25.52 -21.79 36.59
N GLU A 86 26.27 -21.06 35.77
CA GLU A 86 27.74 -20.97 35.71
C GLU A 86 28.33 -20.39 37.00
N ASP A 87 27.83 -19.24 37.47
CA ASP A 87 28.15 -18.60 38.75
C ASP A 87 27.84 -19.51 39.96
N SER A 88 26.78 -20.34 39.88
CA SER A 88 26.45 -21.32 40.93
C SER A 88 27.30 -22.59 40.94
N GLU A 89 28.13 -22.82 39.92
CA GLU A 89 29.18 -23.85 39.94
C GLU A 89 30.55 -23.29 40.38
N GLU A 90 30.73 -21.97 40.43
CA GLU A 90 31.98 -21.31 40.84
C GLU A 90 31.94 -20.65 42.24
N ASP A 91 30.80 -20.08 42.69
CA ASP A 91 30.70 -19.53 44.06
C ASP A 91 30.51 -20.59 45.15
N ASN A 92 31.64 -21.10 45.61
CA ASN A 92 31.86 -21.42 47.02
C ASN A 92 32.97 -20.52 47.61
N SER A 93 33.17 -19.32 47.04
CA SER A 93 34.17 -18.32 47.44
C SER A 93 34.10 -17.01 46.63
N SER A 94 33.11 -16.15 46.84
CA SER A 94 33.35 -14.80 47.42
C SER A 94 32.08 -13.95 47.59
N SER A 95 31.66 -13.74 48.84
CA SER A 95 30.65 -12.73 49.22
C SER A 95 31.21 -11.29 49.07
N GLY A 96 31.26 -10.79 47.84
CA GLY A 96 31.74 -9.46 47.48
C GLY A 96 30.65 -8.39 47.51
N SER A 97 30.32 -7.89 48.70
CA SER A 97 29.47 -6.70 48.84
C SER A 97 30.22 -5.47 48.33
N GLY A 98 29.74 -4.83 47.27
CA GLY A 98 30.32 -3.62 46.69
C GLY A 98 29.26 -2.52 46.54
N ASP A 99 29.61 -1.31 46.96
CA ASP A 99 28.72 -0.17 47.17
C ASP A 99 27.74 0.12 46.03
N GLU A 100 26.47 0.36 46.40
CA GLU A 100 25.51 1.10 45.58
C GLU A 100 25.81 2.61 45.72
N ASP A 101 26.84 3.10 45.01
CA ASP A 101 27.08 4.53 44.86
C ASP A 101 25.90 5.18 44.10
N ASP A 102 25.16 6.07 44.76
CA ASP A 102 24.12 6.91 44.15
C ASP A 102 24.76 7.95 43.19
N GLN A 103 25.12 7.50 41.99
CA GLN A 103 25.52 8.37 40.88
C GLN A 103 24.29 9.09 40.30
N GLU A 104 23.88 10.15 40.99
CA GLU A 104 22.86 11.09 40.54
C GLU A 104 23.20 11.58 39.12
N TRP A 105 22.28 11.35 38.19
CA TRP A 105 22.51 11.61 36.76
C TRP A 105 22.49 13.12 36.48
N GLU A 106 23.68 13.71 36.35
CA GLU A 106 23.93 15.15 36.19
C GLU A 106 23.41 15.77 34.87
N GLY A 107 22.80 14.95 34.00
CA GLY A 107 22.16 15.38 32.75
C GLY A 107 23.12 15.42 31.56
N PHE A 108 22.79 16.25 30.57
CA PHE A 108 23.66 16.60 29.45
C PHE A 108 23.88 18.11 29.45
N GLU A 109 25.08 18.57 29.10
CA GLU A 109 25.33 19.99 28.84
C GLU A 109 24.42 20.47 27.71
N GLU A 110 23.79 21.63 27.90
CA GLU A 110 22.89 22.24 26.91
C GLU A 110 23.71 22.66 25.67
N PRO A 111 23.36 22.18 24.46
CA PRO A 111 24.12 22.51 23.26
C PRO A 111 24.02 24.01 22.95
N PRO A 112 25.04 24.61 22.30
CA PRO A 112 24.99 26.01 21.91
C PRO A 112 23.86 26.23 20.89
N ALA A 113 23.07 27.29 21.10
CA ALA A 113 21.88 27.59 20.31
C ALA A 113 22.16 27.55 18.79
N VAL A 114 21.38 26.73 18.07
CA VAL A 114 21.64 26.32 16.68
C VAL A 114 20.97 27.27 15.66
N ASP A 115 20.96 28.56 15.96
CA ASP A 115 20.49 29.60 15.03
C ASP A 115 21.63 29.98 14.06
N TYR A 116 21.61 29.45 12.84
CA TYR A 116 22.58 29.83 11.80
C TYR A 116 22.03 29.81 10.37
N GLU A 117 22.52 30.75 9.56
CA GLU A 117 22.18 30.88 8.14
C GLU A 117 23.26 30.19 7.29
N ALA A 118 22.83 29.38 6.31
CA ALA A 118 23.72 28.73 5.34
C ALA A 118 23.37 29.18 3.91
N GLU A 119 24.30 29.89 3.27
CA GLU A 119 24.22 30.20 1.84
C GLU A 119 24.53 28.94 1.01
N TYR A 120 23.60 28.50 0.16
CA TYR A 120 23.84 27.44 -0.81
C TYR A 120 23.80 27.99 -2.24
N ILE A 121 24.83 27.65 -3.01
CA ILE A 121 25.01 28.04 -4.41
C ILE A 121 24.99 26.77 -5.26
N ASP A 122 23.88 26.56 -5.96
CA ASP A 122 23.73 25.61 -7.07
C ASP A 122 24.03 26.34 -8.40
N GLU A 123 24.36 25.64 -9.47
CA GLU A 123 25.01 26.24 -10.67
C GLU A 123 24.22 27.38 -11.33
N ASP A 124 22.88 27.38 -11.17
CA ASP A 124 21.95 28.44 -11.63
C ASP A 124 21.09 29.05 -10.49
N LYS A 125 21.36 28.76 -9.20
CA LYS A 125 20.49 29.18 -8.08
C LYS A 125 21.24 29.51 -6.79
N TYR A 126 20.91 30.66 -6.23
CA TYR A 126 21.28 31.07 -4.88
C TYR A 126 20.09 30.84 -3.95
N THR A 127 20.27 30.06 -2.88
CA THR A 127 19.24 29.79 -1.87
C THR A 127 19.87 29.81 -0.49
N THR A 128 19.39 30.68 0.40
CA THR A 128 19.71 30.61 1.83
C THR A 128 18.83 29.57 2.52
N VAL A 129 19.42 28.85 3.48
CA VAL A 129 18.70 27.97 4.40
C VAL A 129 18.98 28.48 5.81
N THR A 130 17.95 28.98 6.48
CA THR A 130 18.01 29.30 7.91
C THR A 130 17.72 28.04 8.71
N VAL A 131 18.49 27.81 9.76
CA VAL A 131 18.18 26.87 10.83
C VAL A 131 17.85 27.71 12.06
N GLU A 132 16.67 27.47 12.64
CA GLU A 132 16.16 28.18 13.82
C GLU A 132 15.72 27.16 14.88
N GLU A 133 15.89 27.48 16.16
CA GLU A 133 15.52 26.56 17.25
C GLU A 133 13.99 26.47 17.46
N MET A 134 13.44 25.28 17.18
CA MET A 134 12.02 25.02 17.32
C MET A 134 11.64 24.57 18.75
N ASP A 135 10.94 25.44 19.48
CA ASP A 135 10.31 25.11 20.77
C ASP A 135 9.42 23.84 20.66
N PRO A 136 9.75 22.74 21.37
CA PRO A 136 8.98 21.50 21.33
C PRO A 136 7.66 21.57 22.11
N SER A 137 7.34 22.71 22.73
CA SER A 137 6.02 22.93 23.31
C SER A 137 4.92 22.85 22.26
N ARG A 138 3.70 22.56 22.72
CA ARG A 138 2.51 22.54 21.87
C ARG A 138 2.22 23.89 21.21
N GLU A 139 2.71 25.00 21.78
CA GLU A 139 2.48 26.34 21.24
C GLU A 139 3.48 26.69 20.13
N GLY A 140 4.76 26.34 20.30
CA GLY A 140 5.79 26.44 19.25
C GLY A 140 5.41 25.67 17.99
N LEU A 141 4.97 24.42 18.16
CA LEU A 141 4.50 23.56 17.05
C LEU A 141 3.23 24.08 16.34
N LEU A 142 2.47 24.99 16.96
CA LEU A 142 1.33 25.65 16.30
C LEU A 142 1.73 26.95 15.58
N ARG A 143 2.78 27.66 16.04
CA ARG A 143 3.26 28.89 15.40
C ARG A 143 3.82 28.62 14.00
N SER A 144 4.71 27.63 13.85
CA SER A 144 5.33 27.31 12.56
C SER A 144 4.30 26.93 11.48
N ALA A 145 3.27 26.17 11.86
CA ALA A 145 2.19 25.77 10.96
C ALA A 145 1.22 26.90 10.57
N GLY A 146 1.33 28.08 11.18
CA GLY A 146 0.55 29.27 10.83
C GLY A 146 1.27 30.23 9.88
N ASN A 147 2.61 30.19 9.81
CA ASN A 147 3.41 31.18 9.09
C ASN A 147 3.61 30.87 7.59
N GLU A 148 3.07 29.75 7.10
CA GLU A 148 3.21 29.26 5.71
C GLU A 148 1.98 29.62 4.83
N SER A 149 1.21 30.65 5.20
CA SER A 149 -0.15 30.87 4.66
C SER A 149 -0.60 32.33 4.44
N ASP A 150 0.29 33.32 4.53
CA ASP A 150 -0.06 34.75 4.42
C ASP A 150 0.95 35.53 3.54
N ASP A 151 0.88 35.32 2.22
CA ASP A 151 1.46 36.19 1.18
C ASP A 151 0.58 36.03 -0.08
N GLU A 152 -0.34 36.97 -0.31
CA GLU A 152 -1.37 36.87 -1.36
C GLU A 152 -1.00 37.59 -2.68
N GLU A 153 -1.21 36.85 -3.78
CA GLU A 153 -1.68 37.26 -5.12
C GLU A 153 -1.40 38.68 -5.69
N GLU A 154 -0.84 38.77 -6.91
CA GLU A 154 -1.59 39.28 -8.08
C GLU A 154 -0.95 38.98 -9.48
N GLU A 155 -1.82 38.95 -10.51
CA GLU A 155 -1.70 39.11 -11.98
C GLU A 155 -0.37 38.89 -12.78
N THR A 156 -0.35 38.42 -14.05
CA THR A 156 -1.38 38.10 -15.09
C THR A 156 -0.93 36.83 -15.90
N GLU A 157 -1.23 36.45 -17.16
CA GLU A 157 -1.91 37.00 -18.35
C GLU A 157 -2.68 35.87 -19.11
N THR A 158 -2.57 35.67 -20.44
CA THR A 158 -3.51 34.80 -21.21
C THR A 158 -2.93 33.88 -22.30
N LYS A 159 -3.43 32.62 -22.32
CA LYS A 159 -3.86 31.81 -23.51
C LYS A 159 -2.79 31.43 -24.58
N PRO A 160 -3.10 30.59 -25.59
CA PRO A 160 -4.29 29.74 -25.83
C PRO A 160 -3.98 28.22 -25.90
N ALA A 161 -5.02 27.40 -26.11
CA ALA A 161 -4.92 25.96 -26.39
C ALA A 161 -4.79 25.66 -27.90
N PRO A 162 -4.62 24.37 -28.27
CA PRO A 162 -5.51 23.84 -29.30
C PRO A 162 -6.21 22.52 -28.94
N ASP A 163 -7.43 22.36 -29.48
CA ASP A 163 -8.22 21.13 -29.50
C ASP A 163 -7.50 19.96 -30.20
N THR A 164 -7.84 18.72 -29.83
CA THR A 164 -8.11 17.70 -30.85
C THR A 164 -9.20 16.73 -30.40
N LYS A 165 -10.41 16.86 -30.97
CA LYS A 165 -11.57 16.00 -30.73
C LYS A 165 -11.46 14.70 -31.55
N SER A 166 -11.70 13.53 -30.94
CA SER A 166 -12.31 12.39 -31.65
C SER A 166 -12.99 11.39 -30.70
N ASN A 167 -14.12 10.86 -31.15
CA ASN A 167 -15.07 9.96 -30.47
C ASN A 167 -15.78 9.17 -31.60
N PRO A 168 -16.73 8.24 -31.36
CA PRO A 168 -16.80 7.15 -30.38
C PRO A 168 -16.96 5.77 -31.08
N ALA A 169 -16.86 4.62 -30.36
CA ALA A 169 -17.40 3.33 -30.81
C ALA A 169 -17.61 2.31 -29.65
N GLY A 170 -18.38 1.24 -29.90
CA GLY A 170 -18.76 0.19 -28.94
C GLY A 170 -17.66 -0.82 -28.54
N GLU A 171 -17.96 -1.94 -27.88
CA GLU A 171 -19.27 -2.58 -27.68
C GLU A 171 -19.31 -3.57 -26.47
N LYS A 172 -20.52 -3.85 -25.97
CA LYS A 172 -21.05 -5.00 -25.17
C LYS A 172 -20.13 -5.83 -24.22
N THR A 173 -20.56 -5.82 -22.96
CA THR A 173 -20.72 -6.96 -22.02
C THR A 173 -19.87 -8.25 -22.14
N LYS A 174 -19.26 -8.65 -21.01
CA LYS A 174 -19.58 -9.93 -20.32
C LYS A 174 -18.99 -9.96 -18.90
N LYS A 175 -19.54 -10.85 -18.06
CA LYS A 175 -19.16 -11.02 -16.64
C LYS A 175 -17.67 -11.38 -16.51
N LYS A 176 -17.04 -10.94 -15.42
CA LYS A 176 -15.74 -11.44 -14.98
C LYS A 176 -15.83 -11.95 -13.54
N THR A 177 -15.86 -13.27 -13.41
CA THR A 177 -15.02 -13.93 -12.40
C THR A 177 -13.55 -13.74 -12.77
N ASP A 178 -12.67 -14.15 -11.86
CA ASP A 178 -11.23 -14.35 -12.06
C ASP A 178 -10.39 -13.08 -12.25
N ASN A 179 -9.50 -12.87 -11.27
CA ASN A 179 -8.42 -11.88 -11.21
C ASN A 179 -7.33 -12.17 -12.25
N LYS A 180 -7.69 -12.11 -13.53
CA LYS A 180 -6.77 -12.24 -14.67
C LYS A 180 -6.83 -10.98 -15.52
N PRO A 181 -5.72 -10.26 -15.72
CA PRO A 181 -5.72 -8.99 -16.44
C PRO A 181 -6.29 -9.16 -17.85
N LYS A 182 -7.09 -8.18 -18.29
CA LYS A 182 -7.65 -8.15 -19.64
C LYS A 182 -6.47 -7.99 -20.62
N LYS A 183 -6.18 -9.03 -21.41
CA LYS A 183 -5.16 -8.98 -22.46
C LYS A 183 -5.47 -7.80 -23.38
N LYS A 184 -4.56 -6.82 -23.46
CA LYS A 184 -4.69 -5.67 -24.38
C LYS A 184 -4.87 -6.21 -25.82
N LYS A 185 -5.72 -5.57 -26.63
CA LYS A 185 -5.85 -5.93 -28.06
C LYS A 185 -4.44 -5.91 -28.68
N LYS A 186 -4.00 -7.02 -29.29
CA LYS A 186 -2.72 -7.04 -30.02
C LYS A 186 -2.80 -5.97 -31.10
N LYS A 187 -1.94 -4.94 -31.05
CA LYS A 187 -1.69 -4.12 -32.24
C LYS A 187 -1.09 -5.05 -33.29
N PHE A 188 -1.67 -5.10 -34.49
CA PHE A 188 -1.07 -5.87 -35.57
C PHE A 188 0.21 -5.15 -36.00
N ARG A 189 1.34 -5.71 -35.58
CA ARG A 189 2.67 -5.38 -36.07
C ARG A 189 3.28 -6.71 -36.48
N TYR A 190 4.02 -6.71 -37.58
CA TYR A 190 4.75 -7.91 -37.97
C TYR A 190 5.77 -8.23 -36.88
N GLU A 191 5.78 -9.49 -36.43
CA GLU A 191 6.84 -10.00 -35.56
C GLU A 191 8.19 -9.73 -36.21
N SER A 192 9.14 -9.24 -35.42
CA SER A 192 10.52 -9.00 -35.83
C SER A 192 11.13 -10.26 -36.45
N LYS A 193 12.22 -10.13 -37.21
CA LYS A 193 12.91 -11.30 -37.80
C LYS A 193 13.34 -12.33 -36.73
N GLU A 194 13.50 -11.91 -35.48
CA GLU A 194 13.92 -12.74 -34.35
C GLU A 194 12.72 -13.29 -33.57
N GLU A 195 11.72 -12.46 -33.27
CA GLU A 195 10.45 -12.90 -32.71
C GLU A 195 9.83 -14.02 -33.57
N ARG A 196 9.85 -13.85 -34.89
CA ARG A 196 9.36 -14.84 -35.87
C ARG A 196 10.16 -16.15 -35.88
N LYS A 197 11.46 -16.11 -35.58
CA LYS A 197 12.27 -17.33 -35.37
C LYS A 197 11.83 -18.03 -34.08
N LEU A 198 11.69 -17.27 -32.99
CA LEU A 198 11.29 -17.79 -31.68
C LEU A 198 9.87 -18.36 -31.66
N THR A 199 8.90 -17.73 -32.35
CA THR A 199 7.53 -18.26 -32.48
C THR A 199 7.51 -19.53 -33.34
N ARG A 200 8.24 -19.58 -34.46
CA ARG A 200 8.38 -20.79 -35.30
C ARG A 200 9.01 -21.97 -34.54
N VAL A 201 9.98 -21.73 -33.65
CA VAL A 201 10.56 -22.75 -32.77
C VAL A 201 9.55 -23.22 -31.72
N LYS A 202 8.87 -22.29 -31.03
CA LYS A 202 7.83 -22.60 -30.03
C LYS A 202 6.68 -23.41 -30.64
N GLU A 203 6.25 -23.09 -31.86
CA GLU A 203 5.26 -23.86 -32.60
C GLU A 203 5.73 -25.28 -32.95
N ARG A 204 6.97 -25.43 -33.43
CA ARG A 204 7.54 -26.76 -33.73
C ARG A 204 7.58 -27.64 -32.47
N ALA A 205 8.02 -27.10 -31.35
CA ALA A 205 8.03 -27.80 -30.07
C ALA A 205 6.61 -28.19 -29.59
N ALA A 206 5.63 -27.28 -29.70
CA ALA A 206 4.25 -27.54 -29.33
C ALA A 206 3.57 -28.60 -30.23
N LYS A 207 3.85 -28.56 -31.55
CA LYS A 207 3.37 -29.55 -32.53
C LYS A 207 3.99 -30.92 -32.28
N SER A 208 5.29 -30.99 -31.98
CA SER A 208 5.99 -32.22 -31.62
C SER A 208 5.42 -32.87 -30.34
N ARG A 209 5.34 -32.12 -29.24
CA ARG A 209 4.74 -32.62 -27.98
C ARG A 209 3.31 -33.12 -28.14
N LYS A 210 2.51 -32.46 -29.00
CA LYS A 210 1.13 -32.88 -29.32
C LYS A 210 1.06 -34.10 -30.23
N ALA A 211 2.12 -34.40 -31.00
CA ALA A 211 2.23 -35.63 -31.78
C ALA A 211 2.68 -36.81 -30.90
N GLN A 212 3.65 -36.59 -30.00
CA GLN A 212 4.07 -37.57 -28.98
C GLN A 212 2.86 -37.99 -28.12
N ALA A 213 2.19 -37.04 -27.45
CA ALA A 213 1.02 -37.31 -26.61
C ALA A 213 -0.25 -37.84 -27.34
N ARG A 214 -0.18 -38.04 -28.66
CA ARG A 214 -1.14 -38.83 -29.47
C ARG A 214 -0.65 -40.26 -29.70
N ARG A 215 0.64 -40.45 -29.96
CA ARG A 215 1.29 -41.77 -30.07
C ARG A 215 1.31 -42.49 -28.72
N ASP A 216 1.56 -41.77 -27.63
CA ASP A 216 1.56 -42.28 -26.25
C ASP A 216 0.13 -42.59 -25.70
N ARG A 217 -0.88 -42.52 -26.58
CA ARG A 217 -2.31 -42.78 -26.30
C ARG A 217 -2.95 -43.61 -27.42
N SER A 218 -2.13 -44.36 -28.15
CA SER A 218 -2.49 -45.25 -29.26
C SER A 218 -1.82 -46.61 -29.05
#